data_AF-A0A961AIE1-F1
#
_entry.id   AF-A0A961AIE1-F1
#
_cell.length_a   1.000
_cell.length_b   1.000
_cell.length_c   1.000
_cell.angle_alpha   90.00
_cell.angle_beta   90.00
_cell.angle_gamma   90.00
#
_symmetry.space_group_name_H-M   'P 1'
#
loop_
_entity.id
_entity.type
_entity.pdbx_description
1 polymer ?
#
loop_
_entity_poly.entity_id
_entity_poly.type
_entity_poly.pdbx_seq_one_letter_code
_entity_poly.pdbx_strand_id
1 'polypeptide(L)'
;MAFHLARDQQTLGVFPDYQVREGLRSGEFLPTDLGWTEGMVEWKPLAELDLLDEDADEVQGDGPARARTPEAPLAELWQRLAASLLDSLPALTAFIALRLAVGLSWDPREPMPEELDMSRVNLPQMQGALLAMGMLTAVQLTLLWQRGQTIGKWLIGIRIVNLENDEVPSPKRIILIRTLLNGLFSVIVFYALADVLLIFATDRRCIHDYLASTRVVKGHPQR
;
A
#
# COMPACT_ATOMS: atom_id res chain seq x y z
N MET A 1 -1.22 -10.14 -26.82
CA MET A 1 -1.54 -10.84 -28.08
C MET A 1 -1.80 -12.33 -27.83
N ALA A 2 -2.41 -13.05 -28.79
CA ALA A 2 -2.58 -14.50 -28.73
C ALA A 2 -1.68 -15.18 -29.78
N PHE A 3 -1.01 -16.26 -29.38
CA PHE A 3 -0.11 -17.04 -30.22
C PHE A 3 -0.71 -18.43 -30.48
N HIS A 4 -0.70 -18.82 -31.74
CA HIS A 4 -0.92 -20.19 -32.16
C HIS A 4 0.41 -20.94 -32.03
N LEU A 5 0.42 -22.06 -31.32
CA LEU A 5 1.61 -22.88 -31.12
C LEU A 5 1.50 -24.21 -31.88
N ALA A 6 2.62 -24.63 -32.47
CA ALA A 6 2.76 -25.93 -33.13
C ALA A 6 4.13 -26.56 -32.85
N ARG A 7 4.16 -27.89 -32.73
CA ARG A 7 5.37 -28.71 -32.59
C ARG A 7 5.25 -29.91 -33.53
N ASP A 8 6.28 -30.14 -34.35
CA ASP A 8 6.31 -31.28 -35.30
C ASP A 8 5.05 -31.40 -36.19
N GLN A 9 4.58 -30.27 -36.72
CA GLN A 9 3.36 -30.16 -37.54
C GLN A 9 2.03 -30.47 -36.81
N GLN A 10 2.05 -30.64 -35.48
CA GLN A 10 0.87 -30.78 -34.65
C GLN A 10 0.56 -29.48 -33.90
N THR A 11 -0.68 -29.00 -34.00
CA THR A 11 -1.14 -27.80 -33.29
C THR A 11 -1.28 -28.09 -31.80
N LEU A 12 -0.55 -27.35 -30.96
CA LEU A 12 -0.58 -27.45 -29.50
C LEU A 12 -1.74 -26.66 -28.90
N GLY A 13 -2.15 -25.57 -29.56
CA GLY A 13 -3.26 -24.74 -29.12
C GLY A 13 -3.03 -23.25 -29.38
N VAL A 14 -3.96 -22.43 -28.87
CA VAL A 14 -3.87 -20.98 -28.92
C VAL A 14 -3.72 -20.49 -27.49
N PHE A 15 -2.63 -19.77 -27.22
CA PHE A 15 -2.27 -19.34 -25.88
C PHE A 15 -2.04 -17.82 -25.86
N PRO A 16 -2.47 -17.12 -24.80
CA PRO A 16 -2.10 -15.72 -24.61
C PRO A 16 -0.60 -15.59 -24.35
N ASP A 17 -0.02 -14.48 -24.77
CA ASP A 17 1.41 -14.19 -24.70
C ASP A 17 2.05 -14.49 -23.32
N TYR A 18 1.41 -14.10 -22.21
CA TYR A 18 1.93 -14.38 -20.87
C TYR A 18 2.06 -15.89 -20.57
N GLN A 19 1.16 -16.71 -21.12
CA GLN A 19 1.16 -18.15 -20.91
C GLN A 19 2.23 -18.84 -21.75
N VAL A 20 2.53 -18.31 -22.94
CA VAL A 20 3.66 -18.77 -23.76
C VAL A 20 4.99 -18.48 -23.06
N ARG A 21 5.13 -17.27 -22.50
CA ARG A 21 6.33 -16.88 -21.72
C ARG A 21 6.53 -17.77 -20.50
N GLU A 22 5.47 -18.01 -19.73
CA GLU A 22 5.55 -18.88 -18.55
C GLU A 22 5.84 -20.34 -18.94
N GLY A 23 5.25 -20.82 -20.04
CA GLY A 23 5.51 -22.17 -20.56
C GLY A 23 6.94 -22.35 -21.07
N LEU A 24 7.57 -21.30 -21.63
CA LEU A 24 9.00 -21.32 -21.98
C LEU A 24 9.90 -21.37 -20.74
N ARG A 25 9.50 -20.72 -19.64
CA ARG A 25 10.24 -20.74 -18.36
C ARG A 25 10.10 -22.05 -17.61
N SER A 26 8.90 -22.65 -17.63
CA SER A 26 8.61 -23.92 -16.99
C SER A 26 9.14 -25.13 -17.78
N GLY A 27 9.53 -24.93 -19.04
CA GLY A 27 9.97 -25.98 -19.97
C GLY A 27 8.82 -26.76 -20.61
N GLU A 28 7.59 -26.28 -20.46
CA GLU A 28 6.40 -26.83 -21.13
C GLU A 28 6.46 -26.58 -22.66
N PHE A 29 6.90 -25.40 -23.05
CA PHE A 29 7.19 -25.04 -24.44
C PHE A 29 8.69 -25.00 -24.69
N LEU A 30 9.08 -25.43 -25.89
CA LEU A 30 10.47 -25.46 -26.32
C LEU A 30 10.79 -24.19 -27.14
N PRO A 31 12.02 -23.66 -27.09
CA PRO A 31 12.43 -22.54 -27.93
C PRO A 31 12.31 -22.82 -29.44
N THR A 32 12.32 -24.10 -29.81
CA THR A 32 12.16 -24.58 -31.19
C THR A 32 10.70 -24.75 -31.62
N ASP A 33 9.74 -24.59 -30.70
CA ASP A 33 8.32 -24.64 -31.06
C ASP A 33 7.98 -23.48 -31.99
N LEU A 34 7.04 -23.71 -32.91
CA LEU A 34 6.62 -22.70 -33.85
C LEU A 34 5.48 -21.87 -33.25
N GLY A 35 5.67 -20.56 -33.19
CA GLY A 35 4.67 -19.57 -32.84
C GLY A 35 4.22 -18.77 -34.07
N TRP A 36 2.92 -18.51 -34.15
CA TRP A 36 2.34 -17.59 -35.13
C TRP A 36 1.30 -16.70 -34.46
N THR A 37 1.28 -15.42 -34.83
CA THR A 37 0.26 -14.47 -34.38
C THR A 37 -0.33 -13.71 -35.57
N GLU A 38 -1.48 -13.09 -35.35
CA GLU A 38 -2.21 -12.35 -36.36
C GLU A 38 -1.36 -11.18 -36.88
N GLY A 39 -0.96 -11.24 -38.16
CA GLY A 39 -0.05 -10.28 -38.79
C GLY A 39 1.29 -10.85 -39.22
N MET A 40 1.64 -12.09 -38.82
CA MET A 40 2.85 -12.77 -39.32
C MET A 40 2.60 -13.46 -40.66
N VAL A 41 3.54 -13.32 -41.59
CA VAL A 41 3.47 -13.97 -42.92
C VAL A 41 3.83 -15.45 -42.83
N GLU A 42 4.69 -15.82 -41.88
CA GLU A 42 5.19 -17.18 -41.70
C GLU A 42 5.28 -17.54 -40.21
N TRP A 43 5.25 -18.84 -39.92
CA TRP A 43 5.49 -19.38 -38.59
C TRP A 43 6.96 -19.23 -38.23
N LYS A 44 7.26 -18.79 -37.00
CA LYS A 44 8.63 -18.61 -36.53
C LYS A 44 8.88 -19.40 -35.25
N PRO A 45 10.12 -19.87 -35.01
CA PRO A 45 10.47 -20.46 -33.72
C PRO A 45 10.24 -19.49 -32.56
N LEU A 46 9.78 -19.98 -31.42
CA LEU A 46 9.56 -19.17 -30.21
C LEU A 46 10.83 -18.44 -29.74
N ALA A 47 12.01 -18.99 -30.02
CA ALA A 47 13.29 -18.35 -29.74
C ALA A 47 13.57 -17.10 -30.61
N GLU A 48 12.99 -17.05 -31.81
CA GLU A 48 13.14 -15.93 -32.76
C GLU A 48 12.00 -14.92 -32.66
N LEU A 49 10.92 -15.29 -31.96
CA LEU A 49 9.91 -14.35 -31.56
C LEU A 49 10.46 -13.56 -30.39
N ASP A 50 10.53 -12.25 -30.57
CA ASP A 50 10.98 -11.31 -29.56
C ASP A 50 9.92 -11.15 -28.45
N LEU A 51 9.68 -12.26 -27.74
CA LEU A 51 8.69 -12.40 -26.68
C LEU A 51 9.24 -11.90 -25.35
N LEU A 52 10.54 -11.57 -25.29
CA LEU A 52 11.25 -11.18 -24.08
C LEU A 52 11.67 -9.70 -24.06
N ASP A 53 11.68 -9.00 -25.20
CA ASP A 53 11.81 -7.54 -25.21
C ASP A 53 10.44 -6.91 -24.88
N GLU A 54 10.28 -6.53 -23.62
CA GLU A 54 9.07 -5.90 -23.04
C GLU A 54 8.74 -4.49 -23.59
N ASP A 55 9.32 -4.05 -24.71
CA ASP A 55 9.13 -2.68 -25.21
C ASP A 55 8.18 -2.55 -26.41
N ALA A 56 7.65 -3.64 -26.98
CA ALA A 56 6.91 -3.58 -28.25
C ALA A 56 5.37 -3.68 -28.17
N ASP A 57 4.77 -4.09 -27.04
CA ASP A 57 3.32 -4.32 -26.97
C ASP A 57 2.63 -3.72 -25.72
N GLU A 58 2.97 -2.48 -25.39
CA GLU A 58 1.94 -1.55 -24.93
C GLU A 58 1.12 -1.13 -26.16
N VAL A 59 -0.01 -1.81 -26.34
CA VAL A 59 -1.07 -1.41 -27.28
C VAL A 59 -1.33 0.08 -27.11
N GLN A 60 -1.00 0.81 -28.17
CA GLN A 60 -1.44 2.17 -28.46
C GLN A 60 -2.97 2.26 -28.31
N GLY A 61 -3.42 2.56 -27.10
CA GLY A 61 -4.58 3.40 -26.91
C GLY A 61 -4.15 4.82 -27.27
N ASP A 62 -4.73 5.35 -28.34
CA ASP A 62 -4.60 6.73 -28.80
C ASP A 62 -5.19 7.73 -27.78
N GLY A 63 -4.58 7.77 -26.60
CA GLY A 63 -4.76 8.78 -25.58
C GLY A 63 -3.48 9.61 -25.52
N PRO A 64 -3.56 10.93 -25.28
CA PRO A 64 -2.37 11.76 -25.23
C PRO A 64 -1.40 11.14 -24.24
N ALA A 65 -0.15 10.94 -24.68
CA ALA A 65 0.96 10.54 -23.84
C ALA A 65 0.77 11.22 -22.49
N ARG A 66 0.36 10.46 -21.46
CA ARG A 66 0.29 10.98 -20.11
C ARG A 66 1.72 11.37 -19.82
N ALA A 67 1.99 12.66 -19.94
CA ALA A 67 3.23 13.26 -19.51
C ALA A 67 3.50 12.62 -18.16
N ARG A 68 4.58 11.84 -18.04
CA ARG A 68 4.99 11.31 -16.74
C ARG A 68 5.15 12.56 -15.90
N THR A 69 4.17 12.81 -15.04
CA THR A 69 4.17 13.97 -14.15
C THR A 69 5.52 13.92 -13.44
N PRO A 70 6.26 15.03 -13.33
CA PRO A 70 7.53 15.01 -12.61
C PRO A 70 7.30 14.29 -11.27
N GLU A 71 8.01 13.17 -11.04
CA GLU A 71 7.81 12.38 -9.83
C GLU A 71 7.85 13.32 -8.63
N ALA A 72 6.76 13.37 -7.87
CA ALA A 72 6.68 14.31 -6.78
C ALA A 72 7.82 14.03 -5.79
N PRO A 73 8.56 15.06 -5.33
CA PRO A 73 9.75 14.84 -4.52
C PRO A 73 9.38 14.08 -3.25
N LEU A 74 10.15 13.02 -2.96
CA LEU A 74 9.91 12.16 -1.81
C LEU A 74 9.98 12.96 -0.51
N ALA A 75 9.12 12.60 0.45
CA ALA A 75 9.16 13.18 1.79
C ALA A 75 10.48 12.84 2.50
N GLU A 76 11.00 13.81 3.24
CA GLU A 76 12.20 13.63 4.05
C GLU A 76 11.91 12.86 5.35
N LEU A 77 12.96 12.31 5.95
CA LEU A 77 12.87 11.53 7.18
C LEU A 77 12.22 12.32 8.33
N TRP A 78 12.67 13.56 8.57
CA TRP A 78 12.14 14.38 9.65
C TRP A 78 10.68 14.76 9.40
N GLN A 79 10.25 14.94 8.14
CA GLN A 79 8.86 15.23 7.81
C GLN A 79 7.96 14.06 8.15
N ARG A 80 8.40 12.83 7.84
CA ARG A 80 7.71 11.60 8.23
C ARG A 80 7.67 11.42 9.75
N LEU A 81 8.79 11.67 10.43
CA LEU A 81 8.88 11.62 11.89
C LEU A 81 7.94 12.65 12.54
N ALA A 82 8.03 13.92 12.14
CA ALA A 82 7.18 14.99 12.65
C ALA A 82 5.69 14.69 12.41
N ALA A 83 5.34 14.20 11.22
CA ALA A 83 3.98 13.78 10.92
C ALA A 83 3.54 12.62 11.82
N SER A 84 4.40 11.62 12.07
CA SER A 84 4.09 10.50 12.96
C SER A 84 3.92 10.91 14.42
N LEU A 85 4.70 11.89 14.89
CA LEU A 85 4.55 12.47 16.24
C LEU A 85 3.19 13.19 16.37
N LEU A 86 2.81 13.98 15.37
CA LEU A 86 1.49 14.64 15.35
C LEU A 86 0.35 13.63 15.22
N ASP A 87 0.52 12.57 14.43
CA ASP A 87 -0.44 11.46 14.28
C ASP A 87 -0.61 10.66 15.58
N SER A 88 0.35 10.73 16.53
CA SER A 88 0.25 10.08 17.84
C SER A 88 -0.59 10.86 18.86
N LEU A 89 -0.75 12.18 18.68
CA LEU A 89 -1.48 13.03 19.63
C LEU A 89 -2.93 12.57 19.82
N PRO A 90 -3.69 12.21 18.78
CA PRO A 90 -5.03 11.67 18.96
C PRO A 90 -5.11 10.36 19.75
N ALA A 91 -4.15 9.46 19.55
CA ALA A 91 -4.09 8.22 20.30
C ALA A 91 -3.77 8.49 21.78
N LEU A 92 -2.86 9.44 22.03
CA LEU A 92 -2.50 9.89 23.38
C LEU A 92 -3.68 10.54 24.11
N THR A 93 -4.42 11.44 23.45
CA THR A 93 -5.59 12.09 24.05
C THR A 93 -6.68 11.08 24.39
N ALA A 94 -6.91 10.10 23.51
CA ALA A 94 -7.86 9.04 23.77
C ALA A 94 -7.40 8.09 24.89
N PHE A 95 -6.11 7.76 24.96
CA PHE A 95 -5.54 6.97 26.05
C PHE A 95 -5.70 7.68 27.40
N ILE A 96 -5.41 8.99 27.47
CA ILE A 96 -5.63 9.81 28.66
C ILE A 96 -7.11 9.84 29.01
N ALA A 97 -8.01 10.09 28.05
CA ALA A 97 -9.45 10.13 28.29
C ALA A 97 -9.98 8.79 28.84
N LEU A 98 -9.48 7.66 28.34
CA LEU A 98 -9.80 6.34 28.86
C LEU A 98 -9.30 6.16 30.30
N ARG A 99 -8.06 6.58 30.61
CA ARG A 99 -7.52 6.57 31.98
C ARG A 99 -8.33 7.44 32.93
N LEU A 100 -8.81 8.60 32.47
CA LEU A 100 -9.72 9.45 33.25
C LEU A 100 -11.07 8.76 33.46
N ALA A 101 -11.61 8.09 32.44
CA ALA A 101 -12.90 7.41 32.48
C ALA A 101 -12.91 6.17 33.40
N VAL A 102 -11.82 5.41 33.43
CA VAL A 102 -11.62 4.26 34.33
C VAL A 102 -11.17 4.72 35.75
N GLY A 103 -10.94 6.03 35.91
CA GLY A 103 -10.48 6.64 37.15
C GLY A 103 -8.95 6.73 37.18
N LEU A 104 -8.44 7.96 37.32
CA LEU A 104 -7.03 8.29 37.58
C LEU A 104 -6.40 7.55 38.78
N SER A 105 -7.23 6.89 39.58
CA SER A 105 -6.89 6.34 40.90
C SER A 105 -6.05 5.08 40.86
N TRP A 106 -5.84 4.48 39.68
CA TRP A 106 -4.91 3.38 39.59
C TRP A 106 -3.46 3.88 39.59
N ASP A 107 -2.81 3.77 40.74
CA ASP A 107 -1.37 3.93 40.86
C ASP A 107 -0.67 2.80 40.08
N PRO A 108 0.17 3.10 39.07
CA PRO A 108 0.94 2.10 38.33
C PRO A 108 1.87 1.25 39.19
N ARG A 109 2.11 1.64 40.46
CA ARG A 109 2.90 0.90 41.45
C ARG A 109 2.12 -0.18 42.18
N GLU A 110 0.79 -0.10 42.17
CA GLU A 110 -0.08 -1.12 42.76
C GLU A 110 -0.32 -2.25 41.75
N PRO A 111 -0.31 -3.52 42.20
CA PRO A 111 -0.60 -4.64 41.32
C PRO A 111 -2.02 -4.51 40.76
N MET A 112 -2.20 -5.00 39.53
CA MET A 112 -3.50 -5.00 38.88
C MET A 112 -4.49 -5.80 39.73
N PRO A 113 -5.57 -5.21 40.28
CA PRO A 113 -6.65 -5.97 40.89
C PRO A 113 -7.13 -6.99 39.87
N GLU A 114 -7.39 -8.18 40.39
CA GLU A 114 -7.84 -9.32 39.62
C GLU A 114 -9.20 -9.08 38.97
N GLU A 115 -9.98 -8.15 39.53
CA GLU A 115 -11.30 -7.75 39.04
C GLU A 115 -11.38 -6.25 38.76
N LEU A 116 -11.99 -5.90 37.63
CA LEU A 116 -12.33 -4.51 37.31
C LEU A 116 -13.48 -4.06 38.21
N ASP A 117 -13.19 -3.16 39.16
CA ASP A 117 -14.19 -2.49 39.99
C ASP A 117 -15.05 -1.55 39.12
N MET A 118 -16.18 -2.07 38.63
CA MET A 118 -17.12 -1.34 37.78
C MET A 118 -17.70 -0.08 38.45
N SER A 119 -17.62 0.04 39.78
CA SER A 119 -18.06 1.25 40.49
C SER A 119 -17.13 2.44 40.29
N ARG A 120 -15.86 2.20 39.89
CA ARG A 120 -14.88 3.25 39.59
C ARG A 120 -14.96 3.77 38.16
N VAL A 121 -15.73 3.09 37.30
CA VAL A 121 -15.91 3.46 35.89
C VAL A 121 -16.92 4.61 35.80
N ASN A 122 -16.45 5.77 35.35
CA ASN A 122 -17.31 6.90 35.06
C ASN A 122 -17.94 6.72 33.68
N LEU A 123 -19.14 6.14 33.64
CA LEU A 123 -19.82 5.77 32.40
C LEU A 123 -20.07 6.96 31.44
N PRO A 124 -20.53 8.14 31.89
CA PRO A 124 -20.61 9.32 31.02
C PRO A 124 -19.26 9.74 30.43
N GLN A 125 -18.18 9.71 31.22
CA GLN A 125 -16.85 10.04 30.76
C GLN A 125 -16.34 9.02 29.72
N MET A 126 -16.62 7.73 29.93
CA MET A 126 -16.26 6.65 29.01
C MET A 126 -17.01 6.78 27.68
N GLN A 127 -18.31 7.05 27.72
CA GLN A 127 -19.11 7.31 26.52
C GLN A 127 -18.58 8.53 25.75
N GLY A 128 -18.27 9.62 26.45
CA GLY A 128 -17.65 10.81 25.85
C GLY A 128 -16.30 10.50 25.19
N ALA A 129 -15.45 9.70 25.84
CA ALA A 129 -14.15 9.29 25.28
C ALA A 129 -14.31 8.42 24.03
N LEU A 130 -15.25 7.46 24.03
CA LEU A 130 -15.53 6.61 22.87
C LEU A 130 -16.10 7.41 21.69
N LEU A 131 -17.01 8.35 21.94
CA LEU A 131 -17.56 9.22 20.92
C LEU A 131 -16.48 10.13 20.31
N ALA A 132 -15.62 10.72 21.13
CA ALA A 132 -14.50 11.54 20.67
C ALA A 132 -13.51 10.71 19.83
N MET A 133 -13.17 9.50 20.27
CA MET A 133 -12.31 8.57 19.54
C MET A 133 -12.92 8.18 18.19
N GLY A 134 -14.21 7.84 18.17
CA GLY A 134 -14.94 7.50 16.94
C GLY A 134 -14.98 8.66 15.96
N MET A 135 -15.27 9.87 16.44
CA MET A 135 -15.27 11.09 15.63
C MET A 135 -13.90 11.36 15.02
N LEU A 136 -12.84 11.27 15.82
CA LEU A 136 -11.48 11.51 15.34
C LEU A 136 -11.04 10.44 14.33
N THR A 137 -11.40 9.19 14.56
CA THR A 137 -11.14 8.09 13.62
C THR A 137 -11.85 8.34 12.29
N ALA A 138 -13.11 8.78 12.31
CA ALA A 138 -13.83 9.14 11.10
C ALA A 138 -13.14 10.30 10.34
N VAL A 139 -12.66 11.32 11.05
CA VAL A 139 -11.86 12.42 10.44
C VAL A 139 -10.56 11.89 9.82
N GLN A 140 -9.82 11.03 10.52
CA GLN A 140 -8.61 10.41 9.96
C GLN A 140 -8.89 9.58 8.70
N LEU A 141 -9.94 8.75 8.73
CA LEU A 141 -10.31 7.91 7.58
C LEU A 141 -10.77 8.74 6.37
N THR A 142 -11.54 9.80 6.61
CA THR A 142 -11.99 10.71 5.54
C THR A 142 -10.84 11.47 4.90
N LEU A 143 -9.90 12.01 5.69
CA LEU A 143 -8.68 12.63 5.17
C LEU A 143 -7.82 11.64 4.39
N LEU A 144 -7.70 10.40 4.89
CA LEU A 144 -6.90 9.37 4.26
C LEU A 144 -7.50 8.96 2.91
N TRP A 145 -8.81 8.73 2.86
CA TRP A 145 -9.51 8.36 1.63
C TRP A 145 -9.53 9.51 0.61
N GLN A 146 -9.82 10.74 1.02
CA GLN A 146 -9.98 11.84 0.06
C GLN A 146 -8.65 12.47 -0.38
N ARG A 147 -7.62 12.44 0.47
CA ARG A 147 -6.39 13.22 0.26
C ARG A 147 -5.11 12.40 0.35
N GLY A 148 -5.18 11.14 0.77
CA GLY A 148 -3.98 10.36 1.09
C GLY A 148 -3.21 10.93 2.28
N GLN A 149 -3.87 11.66 3.18
CA GLN A 149 -3.23 12.34 4.31
C GLN A 149 -3.86 11.90 5.62
N THR A 150 -3.05 11.74 6.66
CA THR A 150 -3.49 11.78 8.05
C THR A 150 -3.41 13.22 8.57
N ILE A 151 -3.96 13.52 9.75
CA ILE A 151 -3.90 14.85 10.36
C ILE A 151 -2.46 15.37 10.44
N GLY A 152 -1.51 14.57 10.93
CA GLY A 152 -0.11 14.97 11.03
C GLY A 152 0.54 15.18 9.67
N LYS A 153 0.27 14.31 8.70
CA LYS A 153 0.79 14.45 7.33
C LYS A 153 0.22 15.68 6.62
N TRP A 154 -1.05 15.99 6.87
CA TRP A 154 -1.68 17.22 6.39
C TRP A 154 -1.00 18.46 6.98
N LEU A 155 -0.74 18.50 8.29
CA LEU A 155 -0.05 19.64 8.92
C LEU A 155 1.39 19.83 8.41
N ILE A 156 2.12 18.75 8.16
CA ILE A 156 3.50 18.79 7.65
C ILE A 156 3.56 19.05 6.14
N GLY A 157 2.45 18.89 5.40
CA GLY A 157 2.41 19.07 3.96
C GLY A 157 3.03 17.92 3.18
N ILE A 158 2.79 16.68 3.61
CA ILE A 158 3.18 15.45 2.89
C ILE A 158 1.95 14.59 2.64
N ARG A 159 1.95 13.79 1.58
CA ARG A 159 0.80 12.93 1.22
C ARG A 159 1.24 11.57 0.70
N ILE A 160 0.36 10.59 0.87
CA ILE A 160 0.50 9.24 0.36
C ILE A 160 -0.07 9.19 -1.05
N VAL A 161 0.68 8.60 -1.96
CA VAL A 161 0.29 8.44 -3.37
C VAL A 161 0.59 7.03 -3.89
N ASN A 162 -0.13 6.64 -4.94
CA ASN A 162 0.15 5.42 -5.69
C ASN A 162 1.45 5.58 -6.50
N LEU A 163 2.20 4.49 -6.67
CA LEU A 163 3.44 4.48 -7.45
C LEU A 163 3.21 4.70 -8.94
N GLU A 164 2.04 4.33 -9.46
CA GLU A 164 1.74 4.36 -10.89
C GLU A 164 1.53 5.79 -11.43
N ASN A 165 0.87 6.65 -10.65
CA ASN A 165 0.37 7.95 -11.16
C ASN A 165 0.41 9.11 -10.15
N ASP A 166 1.01 8.93 -8.97
CA ASP A 166 1.04 9.93 -7.89
C ASP A 166 -0.36 10.47 -7.44
N GLU A 167 -1.42 9.71 -7.73
CA GLU A 167 -2.78 9.96 -7.26
C GLU A 167 -3.03 9.34 -5.88
N VAL A 168 -4.17 9.70 -5.27
CA VAL A 168 -4.59 9.11 -4.00
C VAL A 168 -4.83 7.60 -4.20
N PRO A 169 -4.22 6.72 -3.38
CA PRO A 169 -4.37 5.28 -3.55
C PRO A 169 -5.81 4.82 -3.33
N SER A 170 -6.15 3.67 -3.93
CA SER A 170 -7.47 3.08 -3.74
C SER A 170 -7.78 2.78 -2.27
N PRO A 171 -9.06 2.86 -1.85
CA PRO A 171 -9.46 2.63 -0.45
C PRO A 171 -8.95 1.30 0.12
N LYS A 172 -8.93 0.25 -0.70
CA LYS A 172 -8.38 -1.07 -0.31
C LYS A 172 -6.89 -0.99 0.01
N ARG A 173 -6.08 -0.34 -0.85
CA ARG A 173 -4.64 -0.23 -0.62
C ARG A 173 -4.35 0.62 0.62
N ILE A 174 -5.03 1.75 0.80
CA ILE A 174 -4.71 2.70 1.87
C ILE A 174 -5.35 2.37 3.24
N ILE A 175 -6.57 1.86 3.28
CA ILE A 175 -7.25 1.52 4.55
C ILE A 175 -6.97 0.07 4.93
N LEU A 176 -7.27 -0.88 4.05
CA LEU A 176 -7.19 -2.31 4.40
C LEU A 176 -5.75 -2.80 4.51
N ILE A 177 -4.93 -2.57 3.47
CA ILE A 177 -3.56 -3.09 3.44
C ILE A 177 -2.66 -2.21 4.30
N ARG A 178 -2.60 -0.92 4.00
CA ARG A 178 -1.64 -0.01 4.64
C ARG A 178 -1.94 0.30 6.10
N THR A 179 -3.22 0.37 6.49
CA THR A 179 -3.61 0.77 7.86
C THR A 179 -3.97 -0.43 8.72
N LEU A 180 -4.96 -1.24 8.31
CA LEU A 180 -5.45 -2.36 9.11
C LEU A 180 -4.44 -3.52 9.17
N LEU A 181 -4.00 -4.02 8.01
CA LEU A 181 -3.09 -5.17 7.95
C LEU A 181 -1.71 -4.81 8.52
N ASN A 182 -1.17 -3.65 8.19
CA ASN A 182 0.06 -3.16 8.82
C ASN A 182 -0.08 -3.01 10.34
N GLY A 183 -1.21 -2.48 10.82
CA GLY A 183 -1.49 -2.34 12.25
C GLY A 183 -1.47 -3.68 12.97
N LEU A 184 -2.00 -4.74 12.34
CA LEU A 184 -1.96 -6.10 12.88
C LEU A 184 -0.52 -6.64 12.98
N PHE A 185 0.30 -6.46 11.93
CA PHE A 185 1.69 -6.92 11.94
C PHE A 185 2.59 -6.08 12.86
N SER A 186 2.26 -4.80 13.08
CA SER A 186 3.01 -3.89 13.94
C SER A 186 3.00 -4.29 15.42
N VAL A 187 2.12 -5.22 15.83
CA VAL A 187 2.14 -5.84 17.17
C VAL A 187 3.40 -6.68 17.38
N ILE A 188 3.98 -7.22 16.31
CA ILE A 188 5.21 -8.02 16.35
C ILE A 188 6.40 -7.04 16.40
N VAL A 189 7.11 -7.00 17.53
CA VAL A 189 8.20 -6.04 17.79
C VAL A 189 9.25 -6.03 16.67
N PHE A 190 9.69 -7.20 16.21
CA PHE A 190 10.69 -7.30 15.13
C PHE A 190 10.16 -6.79 13.78
N TYR A 191 8.87 -6.95 13.50
CA TYR A 191 8.24 -6.40 12.29
C TYR A 191 8.21 -4.88 12.36
N ALA A 192 7.75 -4.31 13.48
CA ALA A 192 7.70 -2.86 13.68
C ALA A 192 9.10 -2.22 13.58
N LEU A 193 10.12 -2.87 14.15
CA LEU A 193 11.50 -2.41 14.03
C LEU A 193 11.99 -2.45 12.58
N ALA A 194 11.73 -3.54 11.84
CA ALA A 194 12.11 -3.64 10.43
C ALA A 194 11.40 -2.59 9.57
N ASP A 195 10.10 -2.35 9.78
CA ASP A 195 9.30 -1.32 9.09
C ASP A 195 9.87 0.08 9.30
N VAL A 196 10.25 0.40 10.54
CA VAL A 196 10.89 1.67 10.89
C VAL A 196 12.29 1.77 10.27
N LEU A 197 13.11 0.72 10.30
CA LEU A 197 14.46 0.76 9.75
C LEU A 197 14.47 0.96 8.22
N LEU A 198 13.45 0.44 7.51
CA LEU A 198 13.32 0.63 6.07
C LEU A 198 13.02 2.08 5.66
N ILE A 199 12.69 2.97 6.59
CA ILE A 199 12.62 4.40 6.31
C ILE A 199 13.97 4.99 5.85
N PHE A 200 15.09 4.35 6.25
CA PHE A 200 16.44 4.74 5.88
C PHE A 200 16.90 4.12 4.54
N ALA A 201 16.09 3.25 3.95
CA ALA A 201 16.37 2.69 2.62
C ALA A 201 16.37 3.79 1.55
N THR A 202 17.01 3.51 0.40
CA THR A 202 17.18 4.45 -0.70
C THR A 202 15.86 5.00 -1.25
N ASP A 203 14.82 4.17 -1.26
CA ASP A 203 13.47 4.55 -1.70
C ASP A 203 12.58 5.10 -0.57
N ARG A 204 13.07 5.08 0.68
CA ARG A 204 12.39 5.58 1.89
C ARG A 204 10.97 5.03 2.03
N ARG A 205 10.76 3.78 1.63
CA ARG A 205 9.49 3.06 1.74
C ARG A 205 9.56 2.08 2.91
N CYS A 206 8.55 2.10 3.75
CA CYS A 206 8.37 1.13 4.82
C CYS A 206 7.74 -0.17 4.26
N ILE A 207 7.75 -1.29 5.00
CA ILE A 207 7.14 -2.56 4.58
C ILE A 207 5.69 -2.34 4.16
N HIS A 208 4.94 -1.54 4.91
CA HIS A 208 3.56 -1.23 4.58
C HIS A 208 3.39 -0.36 3.31
N ASP A 209 4.40 0.44 2.95
CA ASP A 209 4.44 1.17 1.68
C ASP A 209 4.54 0.18 0.50
N TYR A 210 5.44 -0.82 0.62
CA TYR A 210 5.62 -1.88 -0.38
C TYR A 210 4.36 -2.73 -0.54
N LEU A 211 3.77 -3.20 0.57
CA LEU A 211 2.55 -4.01 0.54
C LEU A 211 1.38 -3.28 -0.12
N ALA A 212 1.28 -1.97 0.09
CA ALA A 212 0.21 -1.15 -0.48
C ALA A 212 0.54 -0.58 -1.86
N SER A 213 1.75 -0.81 -2.41
CA SER A 213 2.25 -0.16 -3.63
C SER A 213 2.11 1.36 -3.58
N THR A 214 2.58 1.97 -2.48
CA THR A 214 2.45 3.41 -2.22
C THR A 214 3.77 4.04 -1.85
N ARG A 215 3.84 5.38 -1.93
CA ARG A 215 4.95 6.19 -1.42
C ARG A 215 4.45 7.48 -0.80
N VAL A 216 5.31 8.15 -0.02
CA VAL A 216 5.00 9.45 0.57
C VAL A 216 5.81 10.55 -0.12
N VAL A 217 5.11 11.52 -0.66
CA VAL A 217 5.65 12.65 -1.42
C VAL A 217 5.34 13.97 -0.73
N LYS A 218 6.10 15.01 -1.05
CA LYS A 218 5.86 16.38 -0.56
C LYS A 218 4.69 17.01 -1.30
N GLY A 219 3.97 17.87 -0.58
CA GLY A 219 2.87 18.67 -1.11
C GLY A 219 1.48 18.17 -0.69
N HIS A 220 0.49 19.02 -0.96
CA HIS A 220 -0.92 18.70 -0.83
C HIS A 220 -1.50 18.19 -2.15
N PRO A 221 -2.67 17.51 -2.12
CA PRO A 221 -3.36 17.16 -3.35
C PRO A 221 -3.60 18.41 -4.20
N GLN A 222 -3.27 18.35 -5.49
CA GLN A 222 -3.67 19.39 -6.44
C GLN A 222 -5.19 19.30 -6.57
N ARG A 223 -5.89 20.41 -6.30
CA ARG A 223 -7.35 20.50 -6.40
C ARG A 223 -7.81 20.49 -7.84
#